data_AF-A0A4S5A1X5-F1
#
_entry.id   AF-A0A4S5A1X5-F1
#
_cell.length_a   1.000
_cell.length_b   1.000
_cell.length_c   1.000
_cell.angle_alpha   90.00
_cell.angle_beta   90.00
_cell.angle_gamma   90.00
#
_symmetry.space_group_name_H-M   'P 1'
#
loop_
_entity.id
_entity.type
_entity.pdbx_description
1 polymer ?
#
loop_
_entity_poly.entity_id
_entity_poly.type
_entity_poly.pdbx_seq_one_letter_code
_entity_poly.pdbx_strand_id
1 'polypeptide(L)'
;MHWPPDASVDTDPRHVFLDAHDVMARYGWGKTKGYQNLKDRSLVPPPVMTHPDRWRLDQLLAWEEKRMELAEAALKALVAPDREQATITDLLPQPKRRHRSA
;
A
#
# COMPACT_ATOMS: atom_id res chain seq x y z
N MET A 1 -33.86 -16.63 -29.69
CA MET A 1 -33.13 -16.03 -28.55
C MET A 1 -32.02 -16.99 -28.16
N HIS A 2 -30.77 -16.72 -28.57
CA HIS A 2 -29.61 -17.49 -28.11
C HIS A 2 -28.66 -16.48 -27.47
N TRP A 3 -28.62 -16.50 -26.15
CA TRP A 3 -27.71 -15.74 -25.31
C TRP A 3 -26.34 -16.45 -25.32
N PRO A 4 -25.20 -15.78 -25.54
CA PRO A 4 -23.92 -16.45 -25.43
C PRO A 4 -23.66 -16.74 -23.94
N PRO A 5 -23.10 -17.90 -23.56
CA PRO A 5 -22.60 -18.06 -22.19
C PRO A 5 -21.50 -17.01 -22.00
N ASP A 6 -21.80 -16.02 -21.18
CA ASP A 6 -20.86 -15.03 -20.70
C ASP A 6 -19.66 -15.78 -20.13
N ALA A 7 -18.52 -15.62 -20.79
CA ALA A 7 -17.23 -16.20 -20.43
C ALA A 7 -16.64 -15.55 -19.17
N SER A 8 -17.49 -15.14 -18.24
CA SER A 8 -17.13 -14.88 -16.87
C SER A 8 -17.01 -16.23 -16.17
N VAL A 9 -15.95 -16.97 -16.49
CA VAL A 9 -15.40 -17.95 -15.56
C VAL A 9 -14.88 -17.10 -14.41
N ASP A 10 -15.80 -16.78 -13.51
CA ASP A 10 -15.61 -16.08 -12.25
C ASP A 10 -14.60 -16.90 -11.47
N THR A 11 -13.33 -16.67 -11.78
CA THR A 11 -12.21 -17.41 -11.22
C THR A 11 -12.04 -16.81 -9.85
N ASP A 12 -12.92 -17.25 -8.92
CA ASP A 12 -12.96 -16.76 -7.55
C ASP A 12 -11.52 -16.73 -7.03
N PRO A 13 -10.97 -15.55 -6.70
CA PRO A 13 -9.57 -15.39 -6.31
C PRO A 13 -9.20 -16.23 -5.09
N ARG A 14 -10.19 -16.73 -4.34
CA ARG A 14 -10.02 -17.69 -3.25
C ARG A 14 -9.51 -19.05 -3.71
N HIS A 15 -9.72 -19.42 -4.96
CA HIS A 15 -9.28 -20.67 -5.59
C HIS A 15 -8.04 -20.49 -6.49
N VAL A 16 -7.53 -19.27 -6.61
CA VAL A 16 -6.30 -18.98 -7.37
C VAL A 16 -5.10 -19.10 -6.44
N PHE A 17 -4.24 -20.07 -6.75
CA PHE A 17 -2.99 -20.31 -6.06
C PHE A 17 -1.82 -19.96 -6.98
N LEU A 18 -1.03 -18.98 -6.57
CA LEU A 18 0.17 -18.54 -7.26
C LEU A 18 1.37 -19.31 -6.73
N ASP A 19 2.30 -19.65 -7.63
CA ASP A 19 3.60 -20.18 -7.25
C ASP A 19 4.59 -19.05 -6.91
N ALA A 20 5.79 -19.43 -6.47
CA ALA A 20 6.84 -18.48 -6.15
C ALA A 20 7.20 -17.55 -7.32
N HIS A 21 7.18 -18.05 -8.56
CA HIS A 21 7.55 -17.27 -9.74
C HIS A 21 6.48 -16.22 -10.06
N ASP A 22 5.21 -16.60 -9.98
CA ASP A 22 4.07 -15.70 -10.19
C ASP A 22 4.03 -14.58 -9.15
N VAL A 23 4.29 -14.93 -7.88
CA VAL A 23 4.39 -13.93 -6.80
C VAL A 23 5.56 -12.98 -7.04
N MET A 24 6.73 -13.50 -7.40
CA MET A 24 7.89 -12.65 -7.74
C MET A 24 7.60 -11.74 -8.93
N ALA A 25 6.96 -12.27 -9.99
CA ALA A 25 6.60 -11.49 -11.18
C ALA A 25 5.61 -10.37 -10.84
N ARG A 26 4.61 -10.64 -9.98
CA ARG A 26 3.63 -9.64 -9.53
C ARG A 26 4.29 -8.43 -8.87
N TYR A 27 5.28 -8.66 -8.02
CA TYR A 27 5.99 -7.58 -7.32
C TYR A 27 7.21 -7.04 -8.07
N GLY A 28 7.46 -7.52 -9.29
CA GLY A 28 8.63 -7.12 -10.09
C GLY A 28 9.96 -7.53 -9.45
N TRP A 29 9.98 -8.60 -8.66
CA TRP A 29 11.19 -9.08 -8.00
C TRP A 29 12.00 -9.96 -8.95
N GLY A 30 13.28 -9.62 -9.13
CA GLY A 30 14.21 -10.49 -9.85
C GLY A 30 14.47 -11.80 -9.09
N LYS A 31 14.75 -12.89 -9.81
CA LYS A 31 14.83 -14.27 -9.28
C LYS A 31 15.59 -14.41 -7.95
N THR A 32 16.83 -13.93 -7.87
CA THR A 32 17.69 -14.09 -6.69
C THR A 32 17.14 -13.34 -5.47
N LYS A 33 16.74 -12.08 -5.66
CA LYS A 33 16.21 -11.25 -4.58
C LYS A 33 14.78 -11.62 -4.21
N GLY A 34 14.00 -12.09 -5.18
CA GLY A 34 12.62 -12.50 -4.98
C GLY A 34 12.50 -13.70 -4.05
N TYR A 35 13.35 -14.72 -4.19
CA TYR A 35 13.35 -15.84 -3.21
C TYR A 35 13.77 -15.41 -1.80
N GLN A 36 14.62 -14.38 -1.67
CA GLN A 36 14.94 -13.82 -0.36
C GLN A 36 13.73 -13.07 0.22
N ASN A 37 13.06 -12.26 -0.60
CA ASN A 37 11.83 -11.56 -0.21
C ASN A 37 10.69 -12.52 0.15
N LEU A 38 10.57 -13.67 -0.54
CA LEU A 38 9.57 -14.71 -0.23
C LEU A 38 9.76 -15.36 1.15
N LYS A 39 10.98 -15.32 1.69
CA LYS A 39 11.29 -15.76 3.05
C LYS A 39 10.99 -14.68 4.09
N ASP A 40 10.92 -13.43 3.67
CA ASP A 40 10.63 -12.30 4.54
C ASP A 40 9.12 -12.10 4.71
N ARG A 41 8.62 -12.44 5.91
CA ARG A 41 7.20 -12.35 6.25
C ARG A 41 6.69 -10.92 6.43
N SER A 42 7.60 -9.94 6.48
CA SER A 42 7.24 -8.52 6.47
C SER A 42 6.96 -7.98 5.07
N LEU A 43 7.43 -8.68 4.03
CA LEU A 43 7.30 -8.30 2.62
C LEU A 43 6.25 -9.10 1.86
N VAL A 44 5.87 -10.29 2.35
CA VAL A 44 4.81 -11.11 1.75
C VAL A 44 4.19 -11.99 2.85
N PRO A 45 2.87 -12.26 2.82
CA PRO A 45 2.26 -13.17 3.77
C PRO A 45 2.85 -14.59 3.64
N PRO A 46 2.76 -15.41 4.71
CA PRO A 46 3.16 -16.80 4.62
C PRO A 46 2.29 -17.56 3.61
N PRO A 47 2.86 -18.57 2.92
CA PRO A 47 2.11 -19.45 2.03
C PRO A 47 1.02 -20.20 2.81
N VAL A 48 0.02 -20.70 2.10
CA VAL A 48 -1.13 -21.37 2.72
C VAL A 48 -0.67 -22.70 3.34
N MET A 49 -1.16 -23.02 4.54
CA MET A 49 -0.76 -24.23 5.29
C MET A 49 -0.86 -25.54 4.48
N THR A 50 -1.79 -25.63 3.53
CA THR A 50 -1.97 -26.81 2.67
C THR A 50 -0.89 -26.95 1.59
N HIS A 51 -0.22 -25.87 1.21
CA HIS A 51 0.79 -25.86 0.15
C HIS A 51 1.93 -24.89 0.51
N PRO A 52 3.08 -25.38 1.03
CA PRO A 52 4.15 -24.52 1.54
C PRO A 52 4.83 -23.64 0.48
N ASP A 53 4.60 -23.90 -0.81
CA ASP A 53 5.16 -23.13 -1.93
C ASP A 53 4.07 -22.39 -2.75
N ARG A 54 2.85 -22.27 -2.21
CA ARG A 54 1.74 -21.60 -2.90
C ARG A 54 1.09 -20.51 -2.05
N TRP A 55 0.81 -19.40 -2.70
CA TRP A 55 0.12 -18.25 -2.13
C TRP A 55 -1.27 -18.11 -2.72
N ARG A 56 -2.29 -17.90 -1.88
CA ARG A 56 -3.62 -17.57 -2.39
C ARG A 56 -3.66 -16.12 -2.81
N LEU A 57 -4.20 -15.86 -4.00
CA LEU A 57 -4.30 -14.50 -4.52
C LEU A 57 -5.12 -13.59 -3.59
N ASP A 58 -6.26 -14.08 -3.08
CA ASP A 58 -7.09 -13.37 -2.10
C ASP A 58 -6.31 -12.94 -0.84
N GLN A 59 -5.45 -13.81 -0.33
CA GLN A 59 -4.60 -13.52 0.83
C GLN A 59 -3.55 -12.45 0.53
N LEU A 60 -2.95 -12.48 -0.67
CA LEU A 60 -1.99 -11.47 -1.10
C LEU A 60 -2.67 -10.11 -1.23
N LEU A 61 -3.86 -10.05 -1.83
CA LEU A 61 -4.63 -8.81 -1.98
C LEU A 61 -5.03 -8.22 -0.62
N ALA A 62 -5.58 -9.03 0.29
CA ALA A 62 -5.94 -8.58 1.63
C ALA A 62 -4.72 -8.08 2.43
N TRP A 63 -3.56 -8.70 2.22
CA TRP A 63 -2.31 -8.26 2.84
C TRP A 63 -1.80 -6.94 2.25
N GLU A 64 -1.88 -6.78 0.91
CA GLU A 64 -1.54 -5.55 0.20
C GLU A 64 -2.40 -4.37 0.70
N GLU A 65 -3.71 -4.58 0.82
CA GLU A 65 -4.66 -3.57 1.31
C GLU A 65 -4.31 -3.09 2.72
N LYS A 66 -4.13 -4.03 3.67
CA LYS A 66 -3.71 -3.70 5.03
C LYS A 66 -2.39 -2.92 5.09
N ARG A 67 -1.46 -3.22 4.18
CA ARG A 67 -0.16 -2.53 4.06
C ARG A 67 -0.31 -1.11 3.57
N MET A 68 -1.26 -0.85 2.67
CA MET A 68 -1.61 0.50 2.21
C MET A 68 -2.26 1.29 3.35
N GLU A 69 -3.24 0.72 4.05
CA GLU A 69 -3.88 1.35 5.21
C GLU A 69 -2.87 1.75 6.30
N LEU A 70 -1.93 0.87 6.62
CA LEU A 70 -0.87 1.17 7.60
C LEU A 70 0.05 2.29 7.13
N ALA A 71 0.39 2.33 5.84
CA ALA A 71 1.23 3.39 5.29
C ALA A 71 0.48 4.74 5.27
N GLU A 72 -0.82 4.73 4.93
CA GLU A 72 -1.68 5.90 4.99
C GLU A 72 -1.84 6.42 6.42
N ALA A 73 -2.03 5.52 7.38
CA ALA A 73 -2.11 5.89 8.80
C ALA A 73 -0.79 6.50 9.30
N ALA A 74 0.36 5.92 8.92
CA ALA A 74 1.67 6.47 9.25
C ALA A 74 1.88 7.86 8.62
N LEU A 75 1.48 8.06 7.37
CA LEU A 75 1.52 9.36 6.71
C LEU A 75 0.62 10.38 7.41
N LYS A 76 -0.60 9.98 7.79
CA LYS A 76 -1.52 10.84 8.54
C LYS A 76 -0.96 11.23 9.91
N ALA A 77 -0.27 10.31 10.59
CA ALA A 77 0.39 10.59 11.87
C ALA A 77 1.55 11.61 11.71
N LEU A 78 2.31 11.54 10.61
CA LEU A 78 3.35 12.52 10.29
C LEU A 78 2.78 13.92 9.94
N VAL A 79 1.57 13.97 9.39
CA VAL A 79 0.86 15.21 9.03
C VAL A 79 0.07 15.80 10.22
N ALA A 80 -0.07 15.06 11.32
CA ALA A 80 -0.79 15.54 12.50
C ALA A 80 -0.18 16.87 13.01
N PRO A 81 -1.03 17.88 13.30
CA PRO A 81 -0.61 19.27 13.47
C PRO A 81 -0.11 19.52 14.90
N ASP A 82 0.95 18.83 15.32
CA ASP A 82 1.73 19.24 16.49
C ASP A 82 2.98 20.05 16.10
N ARG A 83 3.14 20.28 14.79
CA ARG A 83 3.99 21.37 14.30
C ARG A 83 3.20 22.63 14.50
N GLU A 84 3.46 23.29 15.63
CA GLU A 84 3.04 24.67 15.92
C GLU A 84 2.91 25.42 14.59
N GLN A 85 1.66 25.75 14.25
CA GLN A 85 1.39 26.75 13.24
C GLN A 85 1.91 28.06 13.85
N ALA A 86 3.23 28.25 13.85
CA ALA A 86 3.82 29.57 13.79
C ALA A 86 3.23 30.16 12.51
N THR A 87 2.06 30.77 12.68
CA THR A 87 1.31 31.44 11.63
C THR A 87 2.35 32.27 10.90
N ILE A 88 2.51 32.11 9.59
CA ILE A 88 3.59 32.77 8.83
C ILE A 88 3.67 34.28 9.17
N THR A 89 2.54 34.86 9.56
CA THR A 89 2.35 36.19 10.16
C THR A 89 3.23 36.52 11.37
N ASP A 90 3.52 35.56 12.27
CA ASP A 90 4.40 35.70 13.44
C ASP A 90 5.89 35.69 13.06
N LEU A 91 6.23 35.12 11.92
CA LEU A 91 7.59 35.09 11.39
C LEU A 91 7.93 36.31 10.54
N LEU A 92 6.93 37.15 10.22
CA LEU A 92 7.13 38.37 9.46
C LEU A 92 7.43 39.54 10.42
N PRO A 93 8.49 40.33 10.16
CA PRO A 93 8.76 41.52 10.95
C PRO A 93 7.58 42.50 10.85
N GLN A 94 7.07 42.95 12.00
CA GLN A 94 5.89 43.82 12.04
C GLN A 94 6.11 45.10 11.22
N PRO A 95 5.17 45.46 10.32
CA PRO A 95 5.31 46.68 9.54
C PRO A 95 5.25 47.91 10.45
N LYS A 96 6.33 48.71 10.44
CA LYS A 96 6.43 49.99 11.16
C LYS A 96 5.29 50.91 10.73
N ARG A 97 4.29 51.08 11.61
CA ARG A 97 3.22 52.07 11.45
C ARG A 97 3.84 53.46 11.35
N ARG A 98 3.93 54.02 10.14
CA ARG A 98 4.16 55.45 9.94
C ARG A 98 2.84 56.17 10.17
N HIS A 99 2.69 56.76 11.35
CA HIS A 99 1.69 57.79 11.60
C HIS A 99 2.01 58.95 10.63
N ARG A 100 1.17 59.15 9.62
CA ARG A 100 1.18 60.38 8.83
C ARG A 100 0.04 61.24 9.36
N SER A 101 0.37 62.08 10.32
CA SER A 101 -0.45 63.24 10.68
C SER A 101 -0.12 64.36 9.70
N ALA A 102 -1.13 64.82 8.95
CA ALA A 102 -1.34 66.17 8.42
C ALA A 102 -2.41 66.10 7.32
#